data_AF-T1I7W0-F1
#
_entry.id   AF-T1I7W0-F1
#
_cell.length_a   1.000
_cell.length_b   1.000
_cell.length_c   1.000
_cell.angle_alpha   90.00
_cell.angle_beta   90.00
_cell.angle_gamma   90.00
#
_symmetry.space_group_name_H-M   'P 1'
#
loop_
_entity.id
_entity.type
_entity.pdbx_description
1 polymer ?
#
loop_
_entity_poly.entity_id
_entity_poly.type
_entity_poly.pdbx_seq_one_letter_code
_entity_poly.pdbx_strand_id
1 'polypeptide(L)'
;MMVNEEFRLDLAHQNLKYMPKSLFKNYREVVQIIDLSYNQIRDVSFLEGCTQLTSIIVDHNELNSDVIFPRLPQVKLLWMNYNLLTRLHPFVERLAYSFQYLQHLSLMGNSLLYLDDRAVTEDEKEEALRLYRRPEDIGDKFSFTTMATAAFSKVRQIVNPVAMGYRQDSQRSRLI
;
A
#
# COMPACT_ATOMS: atom_id res chain seq x y z
N MET A 1 -3.66 -9.17 32.96
CA MET A 1 -3.69 -8.30 31.76
C MET A 1 -4.13 -9.19 30.61
N MET A 2 -5.39 -9.11 30.18
CA MET A 2 -5.83 -9.85 28.99
C MET A 2 -5.35 -9.07 27.78
N VAL A 3 -4.46 -9.67 26.99
CA VAL A 3 -4.11 -9.14 25.67
C VAL A 3 -5.39 -9.30 24.85
N ASN A 4 -6.00 -8.21 24.42
CA ASN A 4 -7.12 -8.29 23.48
C ASN A 4 -6.57 -8.92 22.20
N GLU A 5 -6.96 -10.17 21.92
CA GLU A 5 -6.66 -10.80 20.64
C GLU A 5 -7.45 -10.07 19.56
N GLU A 6 -6.75 -9.50 18.58
CA GLU A 6 -7.41 -8.88 17.42
C GLU A 6 -8.19 -9.95 16.65
N PHE A 7 -9.43 -9.64 16.25
CA PHE A 7 -10.24 -10.59 15.51
C PHE A 7 -9.71 -10.75 14.07
N ARG A 8 -9.01 -11.87 13.82
CA ARG A 8 -8.45 -12.22 12.51
C ARG A 8 -9.35 -13.19 11.75
N LEU A 9 -9.66 -12.86 10.50
CA LEU A 9 -10.32 -13.74 9.54
C LEU A 9 -9.30 -14.19 8.49
N ASP A 10 -8.89 -15.45 8.57
CA ASP A 10 -7.97 -16.08 7.61
C ASP A 10 -8.75 -16.83 6.53
N LEU A 11 -8.55 -16.41 5.29
CA LEU A 11 -9.16 -16.95 4.08
C LEU A 11 -8.11 -17.15 2.99
N ALA A 12 -6.85 -17.36 3.38
CA ALA A 12 -5.80 -17.64 2.43
C ALA A 12 -6.01 -19.01 1.75
N HIS A 13 -5.54 -19.14 0.51
CA HIS A 13 -5.55 -20.40 -0.26
C HIS A 13 -6.94 -21.03 -0.48
N GLN A 14 -7.99 -20.21 -0.54
CA GLN A 14 -9.38 -20.68 -0.67
C GLN A 14 -9.89 -20.68 -2.12
N ASN A 15 -9.04 -20.37 -3.11
CA ASN A 15 -9.42 -20.20 -4.52
C ASN A 15 -10.56 -19.19 -4.73
N LEU A 16 -10.65 -18.17 -3.87
CA LEU A 16 -11.74 -17.20 -3.88
C LEU A 16 -11.58 -16.23 -5.04
N LYS A 17 -12.63 -16.10 -5.86
CA LYS A 17 -12.79 -14.99 -6.80
C LYS A 17 -13.62 -13.85 -6.22
N TYR A 18 -14.54 -14.20 -5.32
CA TYR A 18 -15.48 -13.32 -4.66
C TYR A 18 -15.64 -13.75 -3.21
N MET A 19 -15.93 -12.80 -2.32
CA MET A 19 -16.20 -13.09 -0.93
C MET A 19 -17.54 -13.83 -0.77
N PRO A 20 -17.60 -14.97 -0.07
CA PRO A 20 -18.87 -15.64 0.21
C PRO A 20 -19.77 -14.76 1.08
N LYS A 21 -20.98 -14.43 0.58
CA LYS A 21 -21.93 -13.53 1.28
C LYS A 21 -22.28 -13.99 2.71
N SER A 22 -22.40 -15.31 2.91
CA SER A 22 -22.71 -15.91 4.21
C SER A 22 -21.62 -15.67 5.25
N LEU A 23 -20.35 -15.72 4.83
CA LEU A 23 -19.21 -15.47 5.69
C LEU A 23 -19.20 -14.00 6.12
N PHE A 24 -19.37 -13.09 5.15
CA PHE A 24 -19.23 -11.66 5.42
C PHE A 24 -20.31 -11.09 6.35
N LYS A 25 -21.53 -11.64 6.30
CA LYS A 25 -22.63 -11.20 7.18
C LYS A 25 -22.29 -11.34 8.66
N ASN A 26 -21.52 -12.36 9.04
CA ASN A 26 -21.25 -12.67 10.45
C ASN A 26 -20.00 -11.97 11.00
N TYR A 27 -19.05 -11.61 10.13
CA TYR A 27 -17.75 -11.08 10.57
C TYR A 27 -17.54 -9.60 10.26
N ARG A 28 -18.34 -8.98 9.37
CA ARG A 28 -18.10 -7.61 8.89
C ARG A 28 -17.93 -6.57 10.01
N GLU A 29 -18.67 -6.70 11.11
CA GLU A 29 -18.70 -5.69 12.18
C GLU A 29 -17.57 -5.88 13.21
N VAL A 30 -16.94 -7.06 13.23
CA VAL A 30 -15.97 -7.42 14.27
C VAL A 30 -14.56 -7.64 13.72
N VAL A 31 -14.42 -7.92 12.42
CA VAL A 31 -13.12 -8.24 11.80
C VAL A 31 -12.17 -7.05 11.86
N GLN A 32 -10.96 -7.30 12.37
CA GLN A 32 -9.89 -6.33 12.51
C GLN A 32 -8.74 -6.62 11.54
N ILE A 33 -8.43 -7.90 11.35
CA ILE A 33 -7.43 -8.35 10.38
C ILE A 33 -8.10 -9.29 9.40
N ILE A 34 -7.89 -9.08 8.11
CA ILE A 34 -8.31 -10.02 7.07
C ILE A 34 -7.12 -10.46 6.22
N ASP A 35 -6.97 -11.77 6.07
CA ASP A 35 -5.98 -12.37 5.18
C ASP A 35 -6.69 -13.12 4.06
N LEU A 36 -6.46 -12.65 2.84
CA LEU A 36 -7.03 -13.19 1.61
C LEU A 36 -5.93 -13.65 0.65
N SER A 37 -4.74 -13.94 1.18
CA SER A 37 -3.58 -14.26 0.35
C SER A 37 -3.79 -15.51 -0.50
N TYR A 38 -3.15 -15.56 -1.67
CA TYR A 38 -3.23 -16.73 -2.57
C TYR A 38 -4.66 -17.10 -2.98
N ASN A 39 -5.37 -16.10 -3.51
CA ASN A 39 -6.70 -16.25 -4.08
C ASN A 39 -6.72 -15.66 -5.52
N GLN A 40 -7.90 -15.47 -6.08
CA GLN A 40 -8.14 -14.97 -7.44
C GLN A 40 -9.03 -13.70 -7.38
N ILE A 41 -8.81 -12.89 -6.34
CA ILE A 41 -9.63 -11.72 -6.05
C ILE A 41 -9.23 -10.59 -6.99
N ARG A 42 -10.23 -10.00 -7.66
CA ARG A 42 -10.08 -8.81 -8.52
C ARG A 42 -10.80 -7.58 -7.98
N ASP A 43 -11.70 -7.77 -7.01
CA ASP A 43 -12.53 -6.72 -6.43
C ASP A 43 -12.54 -6.86 -4.90
N VAL A 44 -12.49 -5.73 -4.22
CA VAL A 44 -12.48 -5.63 -2.75
C VAL A 44 -13.64 -4.77 -2.24
N SER A 45 -14.63 -4.48 -3.09
CA SER A 45 -15.82 -3.69 -2.71
C SER A 45 -16.58 -4.35 -1.56
N PHE A 46 -16.49 -5.67 -1.43
CA PHE A 46 -17.09 -6.41 -0.32
C PHE A 46 -16.58 -5.94 1.05
N LEU A 47 -15.40 -5.30 1.15
CA LEU A 47 -14.91 -4.74 2.41
C LEU A 47 -15.74 -3.55 2.93
N GLU A 48 -16.72 -3.07 2.16
CA GLU A 48 -17.62 -2.00 2.58
C GLU A 48 -18.33 -2.33 3.90
N GLY A 49 -18.28 -1.38 4.83
CA GLY A 49 -18.90 -1.53 6.15
C GLY A 49 -18.08 -2.34 7.16
N CYS A 50 -16.85 -2.76 6.82
CA CYS A 50 -15.90 -3.31 7.80
C CYS A 50 -15.20 -2.21 8.62
N THR A 51 -15.96 -1.57 9.49
CA THR A 51 -15.53 -0.37 10.23
C THR A 51 -14.39 -0.61 11.23
N GLN A 52 -14.18 -1.87 11.63
CA GLN A 52 -13.15 -2.25 12.60
C GLN A 52 -11.83 -2.71 11.95
N LEU A 53 -11.75 -2.81 10.62
CA LEU A 53 -10.54 -3.28 9.94
C LEU A 53 -9.36 -2.34 10.18
N THR A 54 -8.26 -2.93 10.66
CA THR A 54 -6.96 -2.28 10.87
C THR A 54 -5.91 -2.80 9.89
N SER A 55 -6.03 -4.05 9.43
CA SER A 55 -5.03 -4.68 8.56
C SER A 55 -5.67 -5.52 7.45
N ILE A 56 -5.20 -5.33 6.23
CA ILE A 56 -5.64 -6.04 5.03
C ILE A 56 -4.43 -6.69 4.37
N ILE A 57 -4.48 -8.01 4.19
CA ILE A 57 -3.46 -8.78 3.47
C ILE A 57 -4.15 -9.43 2.28
N VAL A 58 -3.73 -9.06 1.07
CA VAL A 58 -4.29 -9.52 -0.22
C VAL A 58 -3.17 -9.92 -1.18
N ASP A 59 -2.08 -10.46 -0.63
CA ASP A 59 -0.93 -10.90 -1.40
C ASP A 59 -1.31 -12.02 -2.38
N HIS A 60 -0.64 -12.14 -3.53
CA HIS A 60 -0.91 -13.20 -4.52
C HIS A 60 -2.39 -13.27 -4.93
N ASN A 61 -2.91 -12.15 -5.44
CA ASN A 61 -4.25 -12.03 -6.01
C ASN A 61 -4.17 -11.41 -7.41
N GLU A 62 -5.32 -11.06 -7.99
CA GLU A 62 -5.44 -10.56 -9.35
C GLU A 62 -5.91 -9.09 -9.37
N LEU A 63 -5.60 -8.34 -8.31
CA LEU A 63 -5.94 -6.92 -8.20
C LEU A 63 -5.01 -6.09 -9.08
N ASN A 64 -5.56 -5.13 -9.80
CA ASN A 64 -4.80 -4.29 -10.73
C ASN A 64 -4.86 -2.80 -10.31
N SER A 65 -4.23 -1.94 -11.12
CA SER A 65 -4.17 -0.49 -10.87
C SER A 65 -5.53 0.20 -10.82
N ASP A 66 -6.61 -0.43 -11.27
CA ASP A 66 -7.97 0.12 -11.30
C ASP A 66 -8.82 -0.27 -10.08
N VAL A 67 -8.30 -1.12 -9.20
CA VAL A 67 -9.00 -1.48 -7.96
C VAL A 67 -9.35 -0.22 -7.16
N ILE A 68 -10.52 -0.26 -6.53
CA ILE A 68 -11.03 0.78 -5.64
C ILE A 68 -11.30 0.13 -4.28
N PHE A 69 -10.57 0.57 -3.27
CA PHE A 69 -10.86 0.19 -1.89
C PHE A 69 -11.98 1.06 -1.32
N PRO A 70 -12.95 0.50 -0.58
CA PRO A 70 -13.92 1.32 0.15
C PRO A 70 -13.22 2.18 1.21
N ARG A 71 -13.91 3.21 1.71
CA ARG A 71 -13.36 4.09 2.74
C ARG A 71 -13.27 3.35 4.07
N LEU A 72 -12.05 2.99 4.48
CA LEU A 72 -11.75 2.26 5.71
C LEU A 72 -10.72 3.06 6.53
N PRO A 73 -11.15 4.12 7.24
CA PRO A 73 -10.23 5.04 7.87
C PRO A 73 -9.36 4.39 8.96
N GLN A 74 -9.78 3.29 9.56
CA GLN A 74 -9.02 2.64 10.64
C GLN A 74 -7.87 1.76 10.12
N VAL A 75 -7.77 1.53 8.80
CA VAL A 75 -6.72 0.68 8.21
C VAL A 75 -5.36 1.36 8.32
N LYS A 76 -4.43 0.64 8.96
CA LYS A 76 -3.03 1.04 9.17
C LYS A 76 -2.07 0.18 8.35
N LEU A 77 -2.48 -1.02 7.94
CA LEU A 77 -1.65 -1.94 7.18
C LEU A 77 -2.38 -2.44 5.92
N LEU A 78 -1.69 -2.34 4.78
CA LEU A 78 -2.07 -2.97 3.53
C LEU A 78 -0.86 -3.70 2.93
N TRP A 79 -0.98 -5.01 2.77
CA TRP A 79 -0.09 -5.81 1.94
C TRP A 79 -0.84 -6.30 0.71
N MET A 80 -0.32 -5.95 -0.46
CA MET A 80 -0.88 -6.22 -1.78
C MET A 80 0.23 -6.63 -2.73
N ASN A 81 1.11 -7.50 -2.24
CA ASN A 81 2.26 -8.00 -2.97
C ASN A 81 1.81 -8.99 -4.05
N TYR A 82 2.61 -9.15 -5.11
CA TYR A 82 2.39 -10.13 -6.18
C TYR A 82 0.97 -10.09 -6.74
N ASN A 83 0.53 -8.88 -7.05
CA ASN A 83 -0.72 -8.59 -7.74
C ASN A 83 -0.40 -8.08 -9.16
N LEU A 84 -1.36 -7.46 -9.83
CA LEU A 84 -1.27 -7.01 -11.22
C LEU A 84 -1.21 -5.48 -11.35
N LEU A 85 -0.64 -4.78 -10.37
CA LEU A 85 -0.44 -3.33 -10.48
C LEU A 85 0.58 -3.02 -11.58
N THR A 86 0.18 -2.14 -12.48
CA THR A 86 1.01 -1.61 -13.57
C THR A 86 1.24 -0.10 -13.46
N ARG A 87 0.44 0.61 -12.63
CA ARG A 87 0.51 2.06 -12.46
C ARG A 87 0.32 2.43 -10.99
N LEU A 88 1.15 3.32 -10.46
CA LEU A 88 0.97 3.87 -9.10
C LEU A 88 0.07 5.09 -9.07
N HIS A 89 0.17 6.00 -10.04
CA HIS A 89 -0.83 7.05 -10.22
C HIS A 89 -1.93 6.55 -11.18
N PRO A 90 -3.24 6.76 -10.88
CA PRO A 90 -3.80 7.41 -9.69
C PRO A 90 -4.12 6.45 -8.53
N PHE A 91 -3.64 5.20 -8.56
CA PHE A 91 -3.92 4.19 -7.53
C PHE A 91 -3.59 4.67 -6.11
N VAL A 92 -2.41 5.23 -5.87
CA VAL A 92 -1.96 5.67 -4.54
C VAL A 92 -2.81 6.84 -4.02
N GLU A 93 -3.30 7.74 -4.89
CA GLU A 93 -4.18 8.84 -4.48
C GLU A 93 -5.54 8.33 -4.02
N ARG A 94 -6.11 7.37 -4.75
CA ARG A 94 -7.33 6.69 -4.33
C ARG A 94 -7.10 5.94 -3.01
N LEU A 95 -5.92 5.31 -2.86
CA LEU A 95 -5.57 4.62 -1.62
C LEU A 95 -5.48 5.57 -0.43
N ALA A 96 -4.88 6.74 -0.59
CA ALA A 96 -4.80 7.77 0.44
C ALA A 96 -6.19 8.29 0.86
N TYR A 97 -7.13 8.37 -0.08
CA TYR A 97 -8.53 8.69 0.23
C TYR A 97 -9.22 7.59 1.03
N SER A 98 -9.03 6.33 0.64
CA SER A 98 -9.62 5.17 1.32
C SER A 98 -9.04 4.95 2.71
N PHE A 99 -7.72 5.07 2.88
CA PHE A 99 -6.95 4.74 4.08
C PHE A 99 -6.15 5.95 4.60
N GLN A 100 -6.85 6.90 5.21
CA GLN A 100 -6.27 8.18 5.67
C GLN A 100 -5.15 8.04 6.71
N TYR A 101 -5.08 6.92 7.43
CA TYR A 101 -4.09 6.67 8.48
C TYR A 101 -3.19 5.46 8.17
N LEU A 102 -2.99 5.12 6.89
CA LEU A 102 -2.12 4.01 6.49
C LEU A 102 -0.67 4.25 6.96
N GLN A 103 -0.11 3.27 7.65
CA GLN A 103 1.25 3.32 8.22
C GLN A 103 2.19 2.34 7.51
N HIS A 104 1.63 1.24 7.01
CA HIS A 104 2.37 0.14 6.39
C HIS A 104 1.74 -0.19 5.04
N LEU A 105 2.53 -0.04 3.97
CA LEU A 105 2.14 -0.38 2.61
C LEU A 105 3.22 -1.26 1.99
N SER A 106 2.81 -2.40 1.44
CA SER A 106 3.69 -3.27 0.65
C SER A 106 3.03 -3.61 -0.68
N LEU A 107 3.72 -3.30 -1.78
CA LEU A 107 3.29 -3.52 -3.16
C LEU A 107 4.32 -4.34 -3.94
N MET A 108 5.16 -5.11 -3.25
CA MET A 108 6.29 -5.85 -3.84
C MET A 108 5.81 -6.86 -4.88
N GLY A 109 6.59 -7.10 -5.92
CA GLY A 109 6.32 -8.19 -6.88
C GLY A 109 5.14 -7.90 -7.82
N ASN A 110 4.65 -6.66 -7.84
CA ASN A 110 3.76 -6.19 -8.90
C ASN A 110 4.55 -5.87 -10.18
N SER A 111 3.85 -5.78 -11.32
CA SER A 111 4.44 -5.51 -12.63
C SER A 111 4.34 -4.02 -13.00
N LEU A 112 4.90 -3.14 -12.15
CA LEU A 112 4.82 -1.69 -12.36
C LEU A 112 5.48 -1.27 -13.67
N LEU A 113 4.73 -0.54 -14.49
CA LEU A 113 5.15 0.06 -15.75
C LEU A 113 5.20 1.59 -15.67
N TYR A 114 4.41 2.21 -14.79
CA TYR A 114 4.33 3.66 -14.64
C TYR A 114 4.26 4.08 -13.16
N LEU A 115 5.03 5.09 -12.78
CA LEU A 115 4.92 5.72 -11.45
C LEU A 115 3.90 6.86 -11.48
N ASP A 116 4.02 7.70 -12.50
CA ASP A 116 3.21 8.87 -12.84
C ASP A 116 2.84 8.79 -14.33
N ASP A 117 2.77 9.93 -15.02
CA ASP A 117 2.57 9.96 -16.49
C ASP A 117 3.78 9.41 -17.28
N ARG A 118 4.90 9.10 -16.61
CA ARG A 118 6.13 8.59 -17.21
C ARG A 118 6.27 7.08 -16.96
N ALA A 119 6.88 6.41 -17.93
CA ALA A 119 7.21 4.99 -17.82
C ALA A 119 8.36 4.78 -16.83
N VAL A 120 8.30 3.68 -16.07
CA VAL A 120 9.37 3.20 -15.18
C VAL A 120 10.54 2.71 -16.05
N THR A 121 11.75 3.18 -15.77
CA THR A 121 12.95 2.70 -16.49
C THR A 121 13.40 1.33 -15.96
N GLU A 122 14.20 0.60 -16.73
CA GLU A 122 14.76 -0.68 -16.24
C GLU A 122 15.67 -0.49 -15.03
N ASP A 123 16.50 0.56 -14.99
CA ASP A 123 17.34 0.90 -13.84
C ASP A 123 16.53 1.11 -12.55
N GLU A 124 15.37 1.78 -12.65
CA GLU A 124 14.47 2.00 -11.50
C GLU A 124 13.86 0.69 -11.00
N LYS A 125 13.54 -0.25 -11.91
CA LYS A 125 13.05 -1.59 -11.54
C LYS A 125 14.12 -2.39 -10.84
N GLU A 126 15.35 -2.39 -11.35
CA GLU A 126 16.47 -3.12 -10.76
C GLU A 126 16.81 -2.61 -9.35
N GLU A 127 16.87 -1.29 -9.16
CA GLU A 127 17.16 -0.70 -7.85
C GLU A 127 16.04 -0.99 -6.85
N ALA A 128 14.77 -0.97 -7.28
CA ALA A 128 13.65 -1.37 -6.43
C ALA A 128 13.75 -2.85 -6.01
N LEU A 129 14.10 -3.75 -6.94
CA LEU A 129 14.30 -5.16 -6.63
C LEU A 129 15.46 -5.39 -5.64
N ARG A 130 16.51 -4.58 -5.73
CA ARG A 130 17.65 -4.62 -4.80
C ARG A 130 17.27 -4.14 -3.40
N LEU A 131 16.55 -3.03 -3.30
CA LEU A 131 16.20 -2.38 -2.03
C LEU A 131 15.06 -3.07 -1.28
N TYR A 132 14.13 -3.68 -2.00
CA TYR A 132 12.88 -4.20 -1.43
C TYR A 132 12.70 -5.71 -1.59
N ARG A 133 13.80 -6.47 -1.80
CA ARG A 133 13.77 -7.94 -1.68
C ARG A 133 13.30 -8.32 -0.26
N ARG A 134 12.47 -9.35 -0.14
CA ARG A 134 11.80 -9.69 1.14
C ARG A 134 12.83 -9.99 2.24
N PRO A 135 12.56 -9.59 3.50
CA PRO A 135 13.36 -10.00 4.66
C PRO A 135 13.40 -11.52 4.90
N GLU A 136 12.50 -12.30 4.31
CA GLU A 136 12.54 -13.77 4.35
C GLU A 136 13.84 -14.36 3.75
N ASP A 137 14.53 -13.60 2.88
CA ASP A 137 15.84 -13.95 2.30
C ASP A 137 17.04 -13.49 3.15
N ILE A 138 16.80 -12.76 4.24
CA ILE A 138 17.83 -12.24 5.15
C ILE A 138 17.47 -12.69 6.55
N GLY A 139 18.00 -13.86 6.92
CA GLY A 139 17.85 -14.43 8.26
C GLY A 139 18.10 -13.38 9.35
N ASP A 140 17.08 -13.21 10.20
CA ASP A 140 17.03 -12.51 11.47
C ASP A 140 18.05 -11.38 11.69
N LYS A 141 17.52 -10.13 11.66
CA LYS A 141 17.87 -8.94 12.48
C LYS A 141 17.98 -7.65 11.65
N PHE A 142 16.90 -7.13 11.11
CA PHE A 142 16.86 -5.71 10.73
C PHE A 142 15.50 -5.08 11.07
N SER A 143 15.54 -4.06 11.93
CA SER A 143 14.34 -3.37 12.42
C SER A 143 13.71 -2.52 11.30
N PHE A 144 12.50 -2.90 10.91
CA PHE A 144 11.66 -2.31 9.86
C PHE A 144 11.46 -0.78 9.96
N THR A 145 11.56 -0.22 11.17
CA THR A 145 11.39 1.22 11.46
C THR A 145 12.36 2.13 10.68
N THR A 146 13.58 1.66 10.39
CA THR A 146 14.58 2.48 9.70
C THR A 146 14.32 2.58 8.19
N MET A 147 13.77 1.51 7.58
CA MET A 147 13.49 1.47 6.14
C MET A 147 12.20 2.21 5.77
N ALA A 148 11.15 2.07 6.59
CA ALA A 148 9.90 2.79 6.37
C ALA A 148 10.12 4.31 6.40
N THR A 149 10.92 4.80 7.34
CA THR A 149 11.25 6.23 7.45
C THR A 149 11.98 6.75 6.20
N ALA A 150 12.88 5.96 5.60
CA ALA A 150 13.59 6.35 4.38
C ALA A 150 12.70 6.32 3.13
N ALA A 151 11.84 5.30 3.00
CA ALA A 151 10.92 5.17 1.87
C ALA A 151 9.83 6.26 1.90
N PHE A 152 9.22 6.51 3.06
CA PHE A 152 8.24 7.58 3.22
C PHE A 152 8.86 8.98 3.05
N SER A 153 10.12 9.18 3.47
CA SER A 153 10.84 10.44 3.24
C SER A 153 11.06 10.71 1.75
N LYS A 154 11.43 9.68 0.97
CA LYS A 154 11.70 9.82 -0.46
C LYS A 154 10.42 9.97 -1.30
N VAL A 155 9.34 9.27 -0.91
CA VAL A 155 8.01 9.49 -1.51
C VAL A 155 7.47 10.88 -1.15
N ARG A 156 7.67 11.38 0.08
CA ARG A 156 7.31 12.77 0.44
C ARG A 156 8.09 13.84 -0.34
N GLN A 157 9.37 13.60 -0.65
CA GLN A 157 10.18 14.52 -1.47
C GLN A 157 9.71 14.59 -2.93
N ILE A 158 9.12 13.51 -3.45
CA ILE A 158 8.60 13.45 -4.81
C ILE A 158 7.19 14.05 -4.89
N VAL A 159 6.40 13.95 -3.82
CA VAL A 159 4.97 14.32 -3.82
C VAL A 159 4.69 15.76 -3.32
N ASN A 160 5.66 16.47 -2.73
CA ASN A 160 5.44 17.85 -2.25
C ASN A 160 6.60 18.81 -2.64
N PRO A 161 6.55 19.51 -3.79
CA PRO A 161 7.64 20.37 -4.23
C PRO A 161 7.71 21.75 -3.55
N VAL A 162 6.95 22.05 -2.49
CA VAL A 162 6.90 23.41 -1.92
C VAL A 162 7.02 23.40 -0.40
N ALA A 163 8.26 23.37 0.10
CA ALA A 163 8.67 24.09 1.31
C ALA A 163 10.22 24.06 1.48
N MET A 164 10.81 25.25 1.52
CA MET A 164 12.24 25.61 1.73
C MET A 164 13.06 25.83 0.45
N GLY A 165 13.42 27.06 0.06
CA GLY A 165 13.31 28.30 0.81
C GLY A 165 13.59 29.54 -0.03
N TYR A 166 13.00 30.65 0.42
CA TYR A 166 13.54 31.98 0.19
C TYR A 166 15.02 32.01 0.61
N ARG A 167 15.90 32.31 -0.34
CA ARG A 167 17.04 33.19 -0.08
C ARG A 167 17.10 34.22 -1.19
N GLN A 168 17.07 35.47 -0.73
CA GLN A 168 17.46 36.67 -1.45
C GLN A 168 18.79 36.44 -2.16
N ASP A 169 18.91 36.92 -3.39
CA ASP A 169 19.89 37.97 -3.64
C ASP A 169 19.52 38.78 -4.89
N SER A 170 19.17 40.03 -4.60
CA SER A 170 19.33 41.17 -5.48
C SER A 170 20.72 41.16 -6.11
N GLN A 171 20.82 41.14 -7.44
CA GLN A 171 21.74 41.94 -8.25
C GLN A 171 21.44 41.72 -9.74
N ARG A 172 20.64 42.60 -10.33
CA ARG A 172 20.96 43.10 -11.68
C ARG A 172 20.98 44.61 -11.64
N SER A 173 22.22 45.08 -11.57
CA SER A 173 22.70 46.44 -11.63
C SER A 173 22.16 47.20 -12.86
N ARG A 174 21.72 48.43 -12.59
CA ARG A 174 21.98 49.70 -13.30
C ARG A 174 22.32 49.70 -14.81
N LEU A 175 21.71 50.70 -15.47
CA LEU A 175 22.13 51.42 -16.70
C LEU A 175 22.03 50.55 -17.97
N ILE A 176 21.33 50.94 -19.04
CA ILE A 176 21.09 52.24 -19.69
C ILE A 176 19.68 52.22 -20.29
#